data_AF-A0A2I0HI73-F1
#
_entry.id   AF-A0A2I0HI73-F1
#
_cell.length_a   1.000
_cell.length_b   1.000
_cell.length_c   1.000
_cell.angle_alpha   90.00
_cell.angle_beta   90.00
_cell.angle_gamma   90.00
#
_symmetry.space_group_name_H-M   'P 1'
#
loop_
_entity.id
_entity.type
_entity.pdbx_description
1 polymer ?
#
loop_
_entity_poly.entity_id
_entity_poly.type
_entity_poly.pdbx_seq_one_letter_code
_entity_poly.pdbx_strand_id
1 'polypeptide(L)'
;MAGWIEWDGKRFEFQNAPSYSEKNWGGAFPRKWFWVQCNVFEGASGEVALTAAGGLRQIPGVTETYENAALVGVHYDGKFYEFVPWNGFVEWEINTWGFWYMTAENNSHKVELEATTEDPGTTLRAPTAEAGLAPACKDTCFGRLRLQIWEKRYDGSKGKVVLDVTSNMAALEVGGGPWFSTWKGRTNTPELLNRVVGAPIDVESIFSLAPIFKPPGL
;
A
#
# COMPACT_ATOMS: atom_id res chain seq x y z
N MET A 1 2.23 -18.79 11.37
CA MET A 1 2.07 -18.49 12.81
C MET A 1 1.40 -19.66 13.54
N ALA A 2 1.73 -19.89 14.81
CA ALA A 2 1.02 -20.83 15.68
C ALA A 2 0.54 -20.10 16.94
N GLY A 3 -0.65 -20.44 17.43
CA GLY A 3 -1.25 -19.74 18.57
C GLY A 3 -2.71 -20.15 18.78
N TRP A 4 -3.41 -19.41 19.62
CA TRP A 4 -4.83 -19.63 19.88
C TRP A 4 -5.52 -18.32 20.27
N ILE A 5 -6.83 -18.24 20.02
CA ILE A 5 -7.70 -17.18 20.53
C ILE A 5 -8.88 -17.81 21.27
N GLU A 6 -9.38 -17.13 22.30
CA GLU A 6 -10.63 -17.49 22.96
C GLU A 6 -11.69 -16.45 22.62
N TRP A 7 -12.82 -16.90 22.11
CA TRP A 7 -13.94 -16.05 21.73
C TRP A 7 -15.25 -16.77 22.04
N ASP A 8 -16.16 -16.08 22.74
CA ASP A 8 -17.46 -16.60 23.18
C ASP A 8 -17.35 -17.95 23.92
N GLY A 9 -16.38 -18.05 24.84
CA GLY A 9 -16.10 -19.28 25.62
C GLY A 9 -15.55 -20.44 24.80
N LYS A 10 -15.25 -20.24 23.51
CA LYS A 10 -14.66 -21.26 22.62
C LYS A 10 -13.22 -20.90 22.30
N ARG A 11 -12.34 -21.90 22.40
CA ARG A 11 -10.93 -21.80 21.99
C ARG A 11 -10.77 -22.21 20.53
N PHE A 12 -10.07 -21.38 19.78
CA PHE A 12 -9.68 -21.61 18.39
C PHE A 12 -8.16 -21.70 18.33
N GLU A 13 -7.64 -22.79 17.78
CA GLU A 13 -6.20 -23.04 17.69
C GLU A 13 -5.74 -22.89 16.24
N PHE A 14 -4.54 -22.32 16.06
CA PHE A 14 -3.94 -22.05 14.77
C PHE A 14 -2.58 -22.73 14.71
N GLN A 15 -2.34 -23.41 13.60
CA GLN A 15 -1.05 -24.02 13.29
C GLN A 15 -0.68 -23.66 11.86
N ASN A 16 0.54 -23.12 11.68
CA ASN A 16 1.04 -22.65 10.38
C ASN A 16 0.06 -21.71 9.65
N ALA A 17 -0.72 -20.92 10.41
CA ALA A 17 -1.67 -19.99 9.83
C ALA A 17 -0.94 -18.81 9.16
N PRO A 18 -1.39 -18.36 7.98
CA PRO A 18 -0.94 -17.10 7.39
C PRO A 18 -1.20 -15.96 8.38
N SER A 19 -0.23 -15.06 8.53
CA SER A 19 -0.32 -13.94 9.45
C SER A 19 0.28 -12.69 8.84
N TYR A 20 -0.38 -11.57 9.07
CA TYR A 20 0.12 -10.25 8.74
C TYR A 20 0.36 -9.46 10.03
N SER A 21 1.33 -8.56 10.01
CA SER A 21 1.58 -7.64 11.11
C SER A 21 2.06 -6.32 10.54
N GLU A 22 1.42 -5.25 10.97
CA GLU A 22 1.81 -3.89 10.65
C GLU A 22 2.08 -3.08 11.91
N LYS A 23 2.85 -2.02 11.73
CA LYS A 23 3.12 -1.04 12.77
C LYS A 23 2.92 0.35 12.19
N ASN A 24 1.91 1.05 12.70
CA ASN A 24 1.68 2.45 12.42
C ASN A 24 2.32 3.31 13.51
N TRP A 25 2.93 4.43 13.13
CA TRP A 25 3.52 5.42 14.04
C TRP A 25 3.34 6.82 13.44
N GLY A 26 3.22 7.84 14.30
CA GLY A 26 2.97 9.23 13.88
C GLY A 26 1.91 9.91 14.75
N GLY A 27 1.64 11.18 14.47
CA GLY A 27 0.65 11.96 15.22
C GLY A 27 -0.81 11.67 14.84
N ALA A 28 -1.06 11.41 13.55
CA ALA A 28 -2.37 11.09 12.99
C ALA A 28 -2.23 10.39 11.63
N PHE A 29 -3.31 9.76 11.15
CA PHE A 29 -3.40 9.25 9.79
C PHE A 29 -3.43 10.39 8.75
N PRO A 30 -3.16 10.09 7.46
CA PRO A 30 -3.32 11.06 6.37
C PRO A 30 -4.74 11.66 6.32
N ARG A 31 -4.91 12.81 5.64
CA ARG A 31 -6.25 13.41 5.49
C ARG A 31 -7.23 12.51 4.71
N LYS A 32 -6.70 11.69 3.83
CA LYS A 32 -7.43 10.70 3.03
C LYS A 32 -6.46 9.57 2.70
N TRP A 33 -6.88 8.32 2.84
CA TRP A 33 -6.01 7.18 2.54
C TRP A 33 -6.80 5.96 2.09
N PHE A 34 -6.10 5.04 1.43
CA PHE A 34 -6.57 3.71 1.11
C PHE A 34 -5.48 2.69 1.44
N TRP A 35 -5.90 1.45 1.68
CA TRP A 35 -4.99 0.35 1.94
C TRP A 35 -5.58 -0.97 1.40
N VAL A 36 -4.69 -1.83 0.92
CA VAL A 36 -4.96 -3.16 0.39
C VAL A 36 -3.86 -4.07 0.91
N GLN A 37 -4.24 -5.16 1.57
CA GLN A 37 -3.32 -6.18 2.02
C GLN A 37 -3.86 -7.56 1.71
N CYS A 38 -2.97 -8.48 1.35
CA CYS A 38 -3.32 -9.87 1.25
C CYS A 38 -2.06 -10.73 1.35
N ASN A 39 -2.14 -11.88 2.01
CA ASN A 39 -1.06 -12.87 2.08
C ASN A 39 -1.57 -14.30 1.90
N VAL A 40 -2.76 -14.43 1.31
CA VAL A 40 -3.42 -15.70 1.00
C VAL A 40 -3.86 -15.64 -0.46
N PHE A 41 -3.16 -16.34 -1.33
CA PHE A 41 -3.38 -16.29 -2.77
C PHE A 41 -3.49 -17.69 -3.37
N GLU A 42 -4.34 -17.81 -4.37
CA GLU A 42 -4.44 -18.95 -5.28
C GLU A 42 -3.65 -18.66 -6.57
N GLY A 43 -3.04 -19.70 -7.15
CA GLY A 43 -2.31 -19.60 -8.42
C GLY A 43 -0.80 -19.37 -8.32
N ALA A 44 -0.26 -19.15 -7.11
CA ALA A 44 1.18 -19.07 -6.88
C ALA A 44 1.79 -20.45 -6.57
N SER A 45 3.03 -20.68 -7.00
CA SER A 45 3.82 -21.85 -6.57
C SER A 45 4.54 -21.65 -5.24
N GLY A 46 4.51 -20.43 -4.68
CA GLY A 46 5.19 -20.05 -3.44
C GLY A 46 4.38 -19.04 -2.64
N GLU A 47 4.90 -18.63 -1.49
CA GLU A 47 4.25 -17.65 -0.62
C GLU A 47 4.22 -16.27 -1.29
N VAL A 48 3.06 -15.61 -1.26
CA VAL A 48 2.86 -14.26 -1.76
C VAL A 48 2.33 -13.39 -0.63
N ALA A 49 2.93 -12.21 -0.45
CA ALA A 49 2.39 -11.17 0.43
C ALA A 49 2.36 -9.84 -0.31
N LEU A 50 1.21 -9.18 -0.29
CA LEU A 50 0.94 -7.86 -0.85
C LEU A 50 0.69 -6.87 0.28
N THR A 51 1.28 -5.69 0.15
CA THR A 51 0.85 -4.47 0.85
C THR A 51 0.84 -3.33 -0.17
N ALA A 52 -0.30 -2.69 -0.34
CA ALA A 52 -0.44 -1.51 -1.17
C ALA A 52 -1.22 -0.45 -0.41
N ALA A 53 -0.74 0.78 -0.42
CA ALA A 53 -1.34 1.86 0.33
C ALA A 53 -1.06 3.19 -0.34
N GLY A 54 -1.91 4.17 -0.06
CA GLY A 54 -1.65 5.54 -0.46
C GLY A 54 -2.46 6.53 0.36
N GLY A 55 -1.99 7.77 0.40
CA GLY A 55 -2.60 8.80 1.21
C GLY A 55 -2.18 10.22 0.82
N LEU A 56 -3.08 11.16 1.10
CA LEU A 56 -2.80 12.59 1.09
C LEU A 56 -2.17 12.96 2.44
N ARG A 57 -0.84 12.82 2.52
CA ARG A 57 -0.08 13.01 3.76
C ARG A 57 0.40 14.45 3.88
N GLN A 58 0.49 14.92 5.12
CA GLN A 58 1.10 16.22 5.44
C GLN A 58 2.63 16.07 5.44
N ILE A 59 3.34 17.01 4.82
CA ILE A 59 4.79 17.09 4.90
C ILE A 59 5.16 18.00 6.07
N PRO A 60 6.03 17.56 7.00
CA PRO A 60 6.54 18.40 8.07
C PRO A 60 7.31 19.61 7.51
N GLY A 61 6.91 20.83 7.87
CA GLY A 61 7.54 22.06 7.37
C GLY A 61 6.93 23.34 7.93
N VAL A 62 7.49 24.49 7.55
CA VAL A 62 7.02 25.83 7.98
C VAL A 62 5.65 26.16 7.37
N THR A 63 5.32 25.56 6.22
CA THR A 63 4.03 25.67 5.55
C THR A 63 3.31 24.33 5.58
N GLU A 64 1.99 24.35 5.77
CA GLU A 64 1.16 23.17 5.62
C GLU A 64 1.12 22.76 4.15
N THR A 65 1.93 21.77 3.79
CA THR A 65 1.97 21.19 2.45
C THR A 65 1.52 19.73 2.50
N TYR A 66 0.80 19.32 1.46
CA TYR A 66 0.28 17.97 1.32
C TYR A 66 0.79 17.35 0.03
N GLU A 67 1.07 16.06 0.07
CA GLU A 67 1.42 15.29 -1.12
C GLU A 67 0.66 13.98 -1.17
N ASN A 68 0.45 13.48 -2.39
CA ASN A 68 0.02 12.12 -2.58
C ASN A 68 1.24 11.20 -2.51
N ALA A 69 1.26 10.33 -1.51
CA ALA A 69 2.21 9.25 -1.41
C ALA A 69 1.47 7.92 -1.64
N ALA A 70 2.10 6.99 -2.34
CA ALA A 70 1.59 5.63 -2.49
C ALA A 70 2.74 4.65 -2.71
N LEU A 71 2.48 3.39 -2.38
CA LEU A 71 3.40 2.28 -2.60
C LEU A 71 2.64 1.01 -2.98
N VAL A 72 3.32 0.12 -3.68
CA VAL A 72 2.95 -1.31 -3.81
C VAL A 72 4.19 -2.12 -3.47
N GLY A 73 4.07 -3.01 -2.49
CA GLY A 73 5.11 -3.95 -2.10
C GLY A 73 4.59 -5.38 -2.25
N VAL A 74 5.30 -6.22 -2.99
CA VAL A 74 4.98 -7.65 -3.13
C VAL A 74 6.18 -8.49 -2.77
N HIS A 75 6.03 -9.40 -1.82
CA HIS A 75 6.97 -10.50 -1.61
C HIS A 75 6.49 -11.73 -2.37
N TYR A 76 7.36 -12.31 -3.19
CA TYR A 76 7.12 -13.57 -3.88
C TYR A 76 8.45 -14.26 -4.21
N ASP A 77 8.52 -15.57 -3.97
CA ASP A 77 9.70 -16.40 -4.30
C ASP A 77 11.03 -15.84 -3.75
N GLY A 78 11.01 -15.40 -2.49
CA GLY A 78 12.18 -14.81 -1.82
C GLY A 78 12.60 -13.43 -2.32
N LYS A 79 11.85 -12.83 -3.26
CA LYS A 79 12.12 -11.50 -3.81
C LYS A 79 11.09 -10.48 -3.33
N PHE A 80 11.57 -9.25 -3.07
CA PHE A 80 10.72 -8.09 -2.84
C PHE A 80 10.60 -7.24 -4.11
N TYR A 81 9.38 -7.09 -4.61
CA TYR A 81 9.03 -6.22 -5.72
C TYR A 81 8.49 -4.91 -5.15
N GLU A 82 9.36 -3.89 -5.15
CA GLU A 82 9.07 -2.58 -4.61
C GLU A 82 8.65 -1.60 -5.71
N PHE A 83 7.52 -0.93 -5.52
CA PHE A 83 7.02 0.14 -6.38
C PHE A 83 6.70 1.38 -5.56
N VAL A 84 7.54 2.41 -5.71
CA VAL A 84 7.57 3.60 -4.85
C VAL A 84 8.04 4.82 -5.66
N PRO A 85 7.74 6.06 -5.21
CA PRO A 85 8.00 7.27 -5.99
C PRO A 85 9.47 7.54 -6.35
N TRP A 86 10.42 6.94 -5.63
CA TRP A 86 11.86 7.11 -5.88
C TRP A 86 12.46 6.10 -6.86
N ASN A 87 11.74 5.03 -7.21
CA ASN A 87 12.21 4.01 -8.16
C ASN A 87 11.27 3.81 -9.37
N GLY A 88 10.20 4.61 -9.44
CA GLY A 88 9.10 4.42 -10.36
C GLY A 88 7.93 5.35 -10.08
N PHE A 89 6.72 4.90 -10.38
CA PHE A 89 5.49 5.58 -10.01
C PHE A 89 4.39 4.60 -9.66
N VAL A 90 3.42 5.08 -8.88
CA VAL A 90 2.18 4.38 -8.54
C VAL A 90 1.00 5.26 -8.96
N GLU A 91 0.03 4.67 -9.62
CA GLU A 91 -1.25 5.25 -10.00
C GLU A 91 -2.37 4.47 -9.32
N TRP A 92 -3.45 5.16 -8.98
CA TRP A 92 -4.61 4.55 -8.35
C TRP A 92 -5.92 5.16 -8.83
N GLU A 93 -6.96 4.34 -8.73
CA GLU A 93 -8.36 4.69 -8.86
C GLU A 93 -9.14 3.98 -7.76
N ILE A 94 -9.55 4.73 -6.73
CA ILE A 94 -10.23 4.18 -5.56
C ILE A 94 -11.61 4.79 -5.46
N ASN A 95 -12.65 3.95 -5.42
CA ASN A 95 -14.02 4.43 -5.21
C ASN A 95 -14.25 4.83 -3.75
N THR A 96 -15.38 5.50 -3.49
CA THR A 96 -15.81 5.82 -2.13
C THR A 96 -15.95 4.56 -1.27
N TRP A 97 -16.29 3.43 -1.88
CA TRP A 97 -16.22 2.08 -1.32
C TRP A 97 -16.31 1.05 -2.46
N GLY A 98 -15.85 -0.18 -2.22
CA GLY A 98 -16.16 -1.34 -3.06
C GLY A 98 -15.21 -1.60 -4.24
N PHE A 99 -14.31 -0.66 -4.57
CA PHE A 99 -13.37 -0.81 -5.69
C PHE A 99 -12.04 -0.11 -5.43
N TRP A 100 -10.95 -0.85 -5.58
CA TRP A 100 -9.57 -0.40 -5.51
C TRP A 100 -8.83 -0.89 -6.75
N TYR A 101 -8.31 0.03 -7.54
CA TYR A 101 -7.45 -0.31 -8.68
C TYR A 101 -6.14 0.46 -8.57
N MET A 102 -5.02 -0.25 -8.72
CA MET A 102 -3.71 0.37 -8.73
C MET A 102 -2.82 -0.23 -9.81
N THR A 103 -2.05 0.64 -10.44
CA THR A 103 -0.99 0.27 -11.37
C THR A 103 0.32 0.90 -10.93
N ALA A 104 1.43 0.19 -11.08
CA ALA A 104 2.73 0.77 -10.85
C ALA A 104 3.79 0.16 -11.75
N GLU A 105 4.85 0.92 -11.99
CA GLU A 105 6.04 0.43 -12.69
C GLU A 105 7.30 1.00 -12.04
N ASN A 106 8.34 0.17 -12.04
CA ASN A 106 9.70 0.57 -11.70
C ASN A 106 10.60 0.33 -12.92
N ASN A 107 11.91 0.39 -12.75
CA ASN A 107 12.86 0.20 -13.86
C ASN A 107 12.75 -1.16 -14.57
N SER A 108 12.28 -2.20 -13.90
CA SER A 108 12.35 -3.58 -14.40
C SER A 108 11.02 -4.34 -14.40
N HIS A 109 10.00 -3.87 -13.69
CA HIS A 109 8.73 -4.57 -13.53
C HIS A 109 7.54 -3.63 -13.65
N LYS A 110 6.38 -4.23 -13.95
CA LYS A 110 5.06 -3.61 -13.85
C LYS A 110 4.20 -4.43 -12.90
N VAL A 111 3.33 -3.77 -12.13
CA VAL A 111 2.33 -4.41 -11.28
C VAL A 111 0.96 -3.79 -11.53
N GLU A 112 -0.06 -4.63 -11.44
CA GLU A 112 -1.46 -4.26 -11.49
C GLU A 112 -2.19 -5.03 -10.40
N LEU A 113 -3.01 -4.33 -9.63
CA LEU A 113 -3.90 -4.94 -8.67
C LEU A 113 -5.31 -4.34 -8.80
N GLU A 114 -6.29 -5.22 -8.81
CA GLU A 114 -7.71 -4.88 -8.79
C GLU A 114 -8.36 -5.60 -7.64
N ALA A 115 -9.02 -4.86 -6.76
CA ALA A 115 -9.75 -5.40 -5.64
C ALA A 115 -11.18 -4.86 -5.56
N THR A 116 -12.11 -5.73 -5.20
CA THR A 116 -13.54 -5.42 -5.05
C THR A 116 -14.11 -6.06 -3.80
N THR A 117 -15.18 -5.46 -3.27
CA THR A 117 -15.97 -6.09 -2.22
C THR A 117 -17.44 -5.69 -2.33
N GLU A 118 -18.32 -6.62 -1.97
CA GLU A 118 -19.75 -6.38 -1.74
C GLU A 118 -20.07 -6.25 -0.25
N ASP A 119 -19.09 -6.56 0.62
CA ASP A 119 -19.23 -6.43 2.06
C ASP A 119 -19.45 -4.95 2.43
N PRO A 120 -20.40 -4.65 3.35
CA PRO A 120 -20.68 -3.28 3.73
C PRO A 120 -19.50 -2.62 4.46
N GLY A 121 -18.50 -3.38 4.92
CA GLY A 121 -17.36 -2.91 5.70
C GLY A 121 -17.72 -2.59 7.15
N THR A 122 -16.69 -2.53 8.00
CA THR A 122 -16.80 -2.15 9.41
C THR A 122 -16.23 -0.75 9.60
N THR A 123 -16.95 0.11 10.31
CA THR A 123 -16.42 1.43 10.68
C THR A 123 -15.52 1.31 11.89
N LEU A 124 -14.27 1.75 11.74
CA LEU A 124 -13.25 1.75 12.77
C LEU A 124 -12.89 3.19 13.18
N ARG A 125 -12.40 3.32 14.41
CA ARG A 125 -11.85 4.58 14.89
C ARG A 125 -10.37 4.69 14.54
N ALA A 126 -9.98 5.80 13.94
CA ALA A 126 -8.58 6.11 13.60
C ALA A 126 -8.19 7.49 14.17
N PRO A 127 -6.92 7.70 14.57
CA PRO A 127 -6.41 9.02 14.93
C PRO A 127 -6.42 9.98 13.73
N THR A 128 -7.13 11.09 13.85
CA THR A 128 -7.16 12.19 12.87
C THR A 128 -6.56 13.45 13.48
N ALA A 129 -6.03 14.34 12.63
CA ALA A 129 -5.44 15.59 13.09
C ALA A 129 -6.49 16.54 13.71
N GLU A 130 -7.71 16.52 13.18
CA GLU A 130 -8.77 17.46 13.54
C GLU A 130 -9.66 16.99 14.70
N ALA A 131 -9.91 15.68 14.82
CA ALA A 131 -10.89 15.13 15.75
C ALA A 131 -10.32 14.05 16.70
N GLY A 132 -9.01 13.81 16.67
CA GLY A 132 -8.39 12.74 17.46
C GLY A 132 -8.94 11.36 17.06
N LEU A 133 -9.24 10.50 18.03
CA LEU A 133 -9.72 9.14 17.75
C LEU A 133 -11.20 9.14 17.31
N ALA A 134 -11.43 9.23 16.00
CA ALA A 134 -12.74 9.42 15.38
C ALA A 134 -13.10 8.26 14.41
N PRO A 135 -14.40 7.99 14.15
CA PRO A 135 -14.84 6.99 13.16
C PRO A 135 -14.53 7.46 11.73
N ALA A 136 -13.26 7.37 11.35
CA ALA A 136 -12.70 7.89 10.12
C ALA A 136 -12.12 6.80 9.21
N CYS A 137 -12.28 5.54 9.57
CA CYS A 137 -11.80 4.39 8.82
C CYS A 137 -12.96 3.43 8.54
N LYS A 138 -12.91 2.79 7.37
CA LYS A 138 -13.80 1.72 6.98
C LYS A 138 -13.00 0.59 6.33
N ASP A 139 -13.08 -0.62 6.89
CA ASP A 139 -12.31 -1.77 6.44
C ASP A 139 -13.16 -3.04 6.21
N THR A 140 -12.61 -4.02 5.52
CA THR A 140 -13.16 -5.38 5.40
C THR A 140 -12.05 -6.37 5.07
N CYS A 141 -12.20 -7.63 5.47
CA CYS A 141 -11.33 -8.74 5.03
C CYS A 141 -12.01 -9.65 4.00
N PHE A 142 -13.19 -9.25 3.51
CA PHE A 142 -13.98 -9.98 2.52
C PHE A 142 -13.80 -9.38 1.12
N GLY A 143 -12.54 -9.13 0.75
CA GLY A 143 -12.16 -8.58 -0.54
C GLY A 143 -11.79 -9.66 -1.55
N ARG A 144 -12.27 -9.52 -2.79
CA ARG A 144 -11.73 -10.22 -3.96
C ARG A 144 -10.60 -9.40 -4.53
N LEU A 145 -9.48 -10.02 -4.87
CA LEU A 145 -8.29 -9.37 -5.38
C LEU A 145 -7.70 -10.20 -6.52
N ARG A 146 -7.27 -9.52 -7.59
CA ARG A 146 -6.32 -10.06 -8.57
C ARG A 146 -5.04 -9.24 -8.52
N LEU A 147 -3.90 -9.91 -8.46
CA LEU A 147 -2.57 -9.30 -8.46
C LEU A 147 -1.77 -9.87 -9.63
N GLN A 148 -1.19 -9.00 -10.43
CA GLN A 148 -0.39 -9.38 -11.58
C GLN A 148 0.93 -8.61 -11.62
N ILE A 149 2.03 -9.31 -11.92
CA ILE A 149 3.37 -8.74 -12.09
C ILE A 149 3.95 -9.21 -13.42
N TRP A 150 4.58 -8.29 -14.14
CA TRP A 150 5.32 -8.58 -15.37
C TRP A 150 6.74 -8.00 -15.30
N GLU A 151 7.66 -8.65 -15.99
CA GLU A 151 8.90 -7.99 -16.41
C GLU A 151 8.57 -6.84 -17.37
N LYS A 152 9.27 -5.72 -17.25
CA LYS A 152 9.12 -4.58 -18.16
C LYS A 152 10.05 -4.76 -19.35
N ARG A 153 9.51 -4.66 -20.57
CA ARG A 153 10.32 -4.67 -21.80
C ARG A 153 11.00 -3.32 -22.02
N TYR A 154 12.00 -3.29 -22.93
CA TYR A 154 12.71 -2.06 -23.30
C TYR A 154 11.79 -0.96 -23.85
N ASP A 155 10.67 -1.35 -24.45
CA ASP A 155 9.65 -0.45 -24.99
C ASP A 155 8.60 0.00 -23.94
N GLY A 156 8.78 -0.40 -22.67
CA GLY A 156 7.87 -0.10 -21.57
C GLY A 156 6.61 -0.99 -21.51
N SER A 157 6.45 -1.94 -22.43
CA SER A 157 5.30 -2.86 -22.45
C SER A 157 5.44 -4.00 -21.42
N LYS A 158 4.31 -4.67 -21.13
CA LYS A 158 4.26 -5.88 -20.30
C LYS A 158 5.00 -7.03 -21.01
N GLY A 159 6.06 -7.50 -20.38
CA GLY A 159 6.90 -8.61 -20.83
C GLY A 159 6.42 -9.95 -20.30
N LYS A 160 7.37 -10.76 -19.80
CA LYS A 160 7.09 -12.07 -19.21
C LYS A 160 6.24 -11.90 -17.94
N VAL A 161 5.22 -12.75 -17.79
CA VAL A 161 4.43 -12.83 -16.56
C VAL A 161 5.31 -13.41 -15.46
N VAL A 162 5.40 -12.70 -14.34
CA VAL A 162 6.09 -13.12 -13.12
C VAL A 162 5.10 -13.72 -12.13
N LEU A 163 3.92 -13.09 -12.01
CA LEU A 163 2.87 -13.49 -11.08
C LEU A 163 1.51 -13.14 -11.67
N ASP A 164 0.52 -14.02 -11.54
CA ASP A 164 -0.91 -13.76 -11.82
C ASP A 164 -1.73 -14.62 -10.85
N VAL A 165 -2.26 -13.99 -9.81
CA VAL A 165 -2.84 -14.67 -8.66
C VAL A 165 -4.12 -13.98 -8.21
N THR A 166 -4.98 -14.74 -7.55
CA THR A 166 -6.24 -14.23 -7.02
C THR A 166 -6.40 -14.56 -5.55
N SER A 167 -7.22 -13.77 -4.85
CA SER A 167 -7.63 -14.03 -3.48
C SER A 167 -9.09 -13.61 -3.27
N ASN A 168 -9.77 -14.26 -2.33
CA ASN A 168 -11.06 -13.86 -1.78
C ASN A 168 -10.95 -13.45 -0.30
N MET A 169 -9.74 -13.22 0.19
CA MET A 169 -9.42 -12.84 1.57
C MET A 169 -8.58 -11.56 1.63
N ALA A 170 -8.75 -10.65 0.67
CA ALA A 170 -8.05 -9.38 0.68
C ALA A 170 -8.66 -8.45 1.74
N ALA A 171 -7.78 -7.83 2.52
CA ALA A 171 -8.14 -6.77 3.45
C ALA A 171 -8.10 -5.43 2.70
N LEU A 172 -9.21 -4.69 2.76
CA LEU A 172 -9.45 -3.48 1.98
C LEU A 172 -9.92 -2.36 2.89
N GLU A 173 -9.33 -1.19 2.75
CA GLU A 173 -9.61 -0.05 3.61
C GLU A 173 -9.67 1.26 2.82
N VAL A 174 -10.60 2.13 3.23
CA VAL A 174 -10.55 3.57 2.95
C VAL A 174 -10.70 4.33 4.26
N GLY A 175 -10.03 5.47 4.35
CA GLY A 175 -10.23 6.34 5.50
C GLY A 175 -9.91 7.80 5.22
N GLY A 176 -10.14 8.59 6.26
CA GLY A 176 -10.12 10.04 6.23
C GLY A 176 -11.32 10.53 5.42
N GLY A 177 -11.11 11.61 4.68
CA GLY A 177 -12.11 12.12 3.77
C GLY A 177 -12.12 13.63 3.67
N PRO A 178 -13.15 14.17 3.01
CA PRO A 178 -14.35 13.46 2.54
C PRO A 178 -14.14 12.58 1.28
N TRP A 179 -14.93 11.51 1.16
CA TRP A 179 -15.01 10.61 0.00
C TRP A 179 -16.30 10.89 -0.81
N PHE A 180 -16.33 11.99 -1.56
CA PHE A 180 -17.51 12.36 -2.37
C PHE A 180 -17.53 11.71 -3.75
N SER A 181 -16.37 11.31 -4.26
CA SER A 181 -16.19 10.74 -5.58
C SER A 181 -14.96 9.82 -5.60
N THR A 182 -14.84 9.05 -6.68
CA THR A 182 -13.64 8.27 -6.99
C THR A 182 -12.40 9.14 -6.91
N TRP A 183 -11.40 8.66 -6.17
CA TRP A 183 -10.09 9.29 -6.07
C TRP A 183 -9.14 8.66 -7.06
N LYS A 184 -8.78 9.43 -8.10
CA LYS A 184 -7.71 9.09 -9.03
C LYS A 184 -6.46 9.88 -8.68
N GLY A 185 -5.30 9.26 -8.78
CA GLY A 185 -4.05 9.95 -8.52
C GLY A 185 -2.84 9.19 -9.03
N ARG A 186 -1.70 9.89 -9.01
CA ARG A 186 -0.39 9.39 -9.34
C ARG A 186 0.61 9.94 -8.33
N THR A 187 1.59 9.14 -7.94
CA THR A 187 2.73 9.63 -7.16
C THR A 187 3.54 10.60 -7.98
N ASN A 188 3.87 11.75 -7.40
CA ASN A 188 4.86 12.66 -7.99
C ASN A 188 6.23 12.30 -7.43
N THR A 189 7.26 12.30 -8.29
CA THR A 189 8.64 12.29 -7.81
C THR A 189 8.89 13.64 -7.12
N PRO A 190 9.33 13.68 -5.85
CA PRO A 190 9.58 14.95 -5.17
C PRO A 190 10.60 15.80 -5.96
N GLU A 191 10.28 17.07 -6.23
CA GLU A 191 11.15 17.99 -7.01
C GLU A 191 12.57 18.14 -6.43
N LEU A 192 12.77 17.82 -5.15
CA LEU A 192 14.08 17.79 -4.50
C LEU A 192 15.08 16.81 -5.13
N LEU A 193 14.60 15.74 -5.80
CA LEU A 193 15.45 14.84 -6.58
C LEU A 193 15.90 15.44 -7.92
N ASN A 194 15.16 16.39 -8.48
CA ASN A 194 15.47 17.02 -9.77
C ASN A 194 16.45 18.20 -9.67
N ARG A 195 16.73 18.73 -8.47
CA ARG A 195 17.67 19.85 -8.30
C ARG A 195 19.14 19.46 -8.26
N VAL A 196 19.47 18.17 -8.37
CA VAL A 196 20.87 17.71 -8.37
C VAL A 196 21.15 16.75 -9.52
N VAL A 197 20.96 17.23 -10.75
CA VAL A 197 21.44 16.54 -11.95
C VAL A 197 22.89 16.96 -12.19
N GLY A 198 23.85 16.07 -11.93
CA GLY A 198 25.24 16.27 -12.38
C GLY A 198 26.38 15.58 -11.60
N ALA A 199 26.11 14.92 -10.47
CA ALA A 199 27.14 14.16 -9.76
C ALA A 199 26.65 12.73 -9.48
N PRO A 200 27.54 11.72 -9.41
CA PRO A 200 27.17 10.37 -8.99
C PRO A 200 26.88 10.45 -7.49
N ILE A 201 25.61 10.65 -7.15
CA ILE A 201 25.23 10.80 -5.74
C ILE A 201 24.75 9.46 -5.24
N ASP A 202 25.50 8.97 -4.26
CA ASP A 202 25.10 7.89 -3.39
C ASP A 202 23.78 8.27 -2.69
N VAL A 203 22.70 7.61 -3.10
CA VAL A 203 21.35 7.90 -2.64
C VAL A 203 21.23 7.62 -1.13
N GLU A 204 22.03 6.71 -0.57
CA GLU A 204 22.08 6.44 0.88
C GLU A 204 22.57 7.65 1.67
N SER A 205 23.51 8.42 1.12
CA SER A 205 24.06 9.63 1.75
C SER A 205 23.02 10.75 1.88
N ILE A 206 22.17 10.96 0.86
CA ILE A 206 21.12 11.98 0.92
C ILE A 206 20.08 11.65 2.00
N PHE A 207 19.68 10.38 2.11
CA PHE A 207 18.77 9.95 3.16
C PHE A 207 19.40 10.00 4.56
N SER A 208 20.73 9.89 4.68
CA SER A 208 21.45 10.08 5.95
C SER A 208 21.51 11.55 6.40
N LEU A 209 21.54 12.50 5.45
CA LEU A 209 21.63 13.95 5.71
C LEU A 209 20.27 14.61 5.99
N ALA A 210 19.16 13.98 5.57
CA ALA A 210 17.81 14.46 5.82
C ALA A 210 16.91 13.33 6.38
N PRO A 211 17.05 12.98 7.68
CA PRO A 211 16.33 11.88 8.33
C PRO A 211 14.80 12.03 8.36
N ILE A 212 14.26 13.15 7.87
CA ILE A 212 12.82 13.45 7.77
C ILE A 212 12.20 12.78 6.53
N PHE A 213 13.00 12.46 5.50
CA PHE A 213 12.51 11.85 4.26
C PHE A 213 12.61 10.32 4.23
N LYS A 214 13.33 9.72 5.18
CA LYS A 214 13.32 8.27 5.39
C LYS A 214 12.15 7.92 6.32
N PRO A 215 11.24 7.02 5.94
CA PRO A 215 10.34 6.42 6.91
C PRO A 215 11.19 5.74 8.00
N PRO A 216 10.95 5.98 9.30
CA PRO A 216 11.57 5.22 10.37
C PRO A 216 11.30 3.73 10.19
N GLY A 217 12.37 2.93 10.20
CA GLY A 217 12.30 1.48 10.06
C GLY A 217 12.87 0.91 8.77
N LEU A 218 13.44 1.74 7.89
CA LEU A 218 14.22 1.34 6.70
C LEU A 218 15.67 1.80 6.76
#